data_AF-A0A2P9HP32-F1
#
_entry.id   AF-A0A2P9HP32-F1
#
_cell.length_a   1.000
_cell.length_b   1.000
_cell.length_c   1.000
_cell.angle_alpha   90.00
_cell.angle_beta   90.00
_cell.angle_gamma   90.00
#
_symmetry.space_group_name_H-M   'P 1'
#
loop_
_entity.id
_entity.type
_entity.pdbx_description
1 polymer ?
#
loop_
_entity_poly.entity_id
_entity_poly.type
_entity_poly.pdbx_seq_one_letter_code
_entity_poly.pdbx_strand_id
1 'polypeptide(L)'
;MDIISSSSAAVASNYNETEVRFHILDPIVRALGYPGKNNVYLNLEEKLEYPYIHIGRRSKKDLPLGFPDYRAGLKGARGSFVIEAKAGNVKITSREIEQAHSYAAHAQVGANYFVLCNGEEIVIFETLSGHSAAPLVQMPLLEVNQRFHEIQNILSPESLAKNCIINYDNKLRLCEGLGSSVRIRGGEYKVSDYGYRIFFNGADQTDTLKPLLPQLGELDAQFKLLQDDFELRISDGIAKRDDDGRISASVQFAGVTKGNAAAMKLLGIDQMSFVTRDKFLSCSSIEPTMFETVKDFGVQKGAILPQFLGPAVQMEADLDAQVQVRAAMFVNENSINGEYLAISLYKADIPLMGQFEVVLELVGTFDMLLDV
;
A
#
# COMPACT_ATOMS: atom_id res chain seq x y z
N MET A 1 23.51 -9.84 24.30
CA MET A 1 24.85 -9.22 24.41
C MET A 1 24.57 -7.75 24.59
N ASP A 2 25.03 -7.14 25.67
CA ASP A 2 24.78 -5.73 25.91
C ASP A 2 25.55 -4.89 24.89
N ILE A 3 24.88 -3.92 24.30
CA ILE A 3 25.46 -3.00 23.31
C ILE A 3 26.41 -2.05 24.01
N ILE A 4 26.01 -1.57 25.19
CA ILE A 4 26.80 -0.73 26.07
C ILE A 4 26.98 -1.46 27.39
N SER A 5 28.21 -1.52 27.91
CA SER A 5 28.45 -2.13 29.21
C SER A 5 27.75 -1.35 30.32
N SER A 6 27.12 -2.05 31.28
CA SER A 6 26.48 -1.40 32.43
C SER A 6 27.45 -0.52 33.23
N SER A 7 28.73 -0.89 33.28
CA SER A 7 29.79 -0.09 33.88
C SER A 7 30.02 1.23 33.14
N SER A 8 30.03 1.22 31.80
CA SER A 8 30.21 2.44 31.00
C SER A 8 29.01 3.37 31.14
N ALA A 9 27.79 2.84 31.10
CA ALA A 9 26.59 3.65 31.26
C ALA A 9 26.49 4.31 32.64
N ALA A 10 26.94 3.63 33.70
CA ALA A 10 26.88 4.14 35.07
C ALA A 10 27.83 5.31 35.35
N VAL A 11 28.96 5.40 34.64
CA VAL A 11 29.95 6.49 34.83
C VAL A 11 29.96 7.50 33.69
N ALA A 12 29.04 7.37 32.71
CA ALA A 12 29.04 8.16 31.49
C ALA A 12 28.87 9.68 31.72
N SER A 13 28.25 10.09 32.83
CA SER A 13 28.15 11.50 33.22
C SER A 13 29.50 12.17 33.54
N ASN A 14 30.55 11.38 33.79
CA ASN A 14 31.92 11.87 34.02
C ASN A 14 32.79 11.82 32.75
N TYR A 15 32.29 11.25 31.66
CA TYR A 15 33.05 11.12 30.43
C TYR A 15 33.20 12.46 29.73
N ASN A 16 34.41 12.72 29.22
CA ASN A 16 34.59 13.76 28.21
C ASN A 16 34.01 13.31 26.86
N GLU A 17 33.95 14.23 25.90
CA GLU A 17 33.37 13.96 24.58
C GLU A 17 34.02 12.76 23.86
N THR A 18 35.35 12.62 23.94
CA THR A 18 36.07 11.49 23.34
C THR A 18 35.75 10.16 24.01
N GLU A 19 35.56 10.16 25.32
CA GLU A 19 35.15 8.98 26.07
C GLU A 19 33.69 8.60 25.75
N VAL A 20 32.78 9.57 25.59
CA VAL A 20 31.40 9.31 25.12
C VAL A 20 31.43 8.69 23.73
N ARG A 21 32.21 9.24 22.80
CA ARG A 21 32.37 8.65 21.46
C ARG A 21 32.83 7.19 21.52
N PHE A 22 33.91 6.92 22.25
CA PHE A 22 34.52 5.59 22.29
C PHE A 22 33.72 4.55 23.08
N HIS A 23 33.22 4.90 24.26
CA HIS A 23 32.55 3.94 25.14
C HIS A 23 31.06 3.79 24.87
N ILE A 24 30.42 4.80 24.25
CA ILE A 24 28.96 4.84 24.07
C ILE A 24 28.58 4.78 22.59
N LEU A 25 29.03 5.75 21.79
CA LEU A 25 28.58 5.87 20.40
C LEU A 25 29.17 4.78 19.49
N ASP A 26 30.46 4.48 19.61
CA ASP A 26 31.12 3.45 18.82
C ASP A 26 30.42 2.08 18.92
N PRO A 27 30.07 1.56 20.12
CA PRO A 27 29.29 0.33 20.24
C PRO A 27 27.89 0.41 19.60
N ILE A 28 27.18 1.53 19.78
CA ILE A 28 25.86 1.75 19.16
C ILE A 28 25.97 1.72 17.64
N VAL A 29 26.90 2.48 17.06
CA VAL A 29 27.11 2.58 15.60
C VAL A 29 27.49 1.23 15.00
N ARG A 30 28.34 0.45 15.69
CA ARG A 30 28.68 -0.91 15.28
C ARG A 30 27.49 -1.85 15.36
N ALA A 31 26.70 -1.78 16.43
CA ALA A 31 25.48 -2.57 16.60
C ALA A 31 24.41 -2.24 15.53
N LEU A 32 24.34 -0.98 15.07
CA LEU A 32 23.51 -0.57 13.94
C LEU A 32 23.99 -1.15 12.59
N GLY A 33 25.25 -1.59 12.51
CA GLY A 33 25.84 -2.22 11.33
C GLY A 33 26.81 -1.35 10.55
N TYR A 34 27.39 -0.30 11.15
CA TYR A 34 28.37 0.59 10.52
C TYR A 34 29.79 0.42 11.11
N PRO A 35 30.85 0.38 10.29
CA PRO A 35 30.88 0.17 8.83
C PRO A 35 30.91 -1.34 8.52
N GLY A 36 29.81 -2.06 8.75
CA GLY A 36 29.79 -3.53 8.69
C GLY A 36 29.10 -4.14 7.46
N LYS A 37 28.26 -3.38 6.74
CA LYS A 37 27.47 -3.90 5.60
C LYS A 37 28.04 -3.50 4.23
N ASN A 38 27.81 -4.34 3.22
CA ASN A 38 28.00 -3.95 1.82
C ASN A 38 26.97 -2.83 1.53
N ASN A 39 27.43 -1.66 1.06
CA ASN A 39 26.62 -0.46 0.78
C ASN A 39 26.37 0.54 1.93
N VAL A 40 27.21 0.57 2.97
CA VAL A 40 27.19 1.65 3.98
C VAL A 40 28.49 2.44 4.01
N TYR A 41 28.44 3.65 4.56
CA TYR A 41 29.62 4.44 4.91
C TYR A 41 29.55 4.94 6.36
N LEU A 42 30.73 5.20 6.93
CA LEU A 42 30.92 5.84 8.23
C LEU A 42 32.15 6.76 8.11
N ASN A 43 31.94 8.06 8.21
CA ASN A 43 33.00 9.07 8.22
C ASN A 43 33.03 9.72 9.60
N LEU A 44 34.23 9.93 10.14
CA LEU A 44 34.45 10.59 11.42
C LEU A 44 35.02 11.98 11.18
N GLU A 45 34.56 12.97 11.94
CA GLU A 45 35.10 14.35 11.95
C GLU A 45 35.29 14.93 10.53
N GLU A 46 34.34 14.67 9.62
CA GLU A 46 34.44 15.09 8.22
C GLU A 46 34.33 16.61 8.11
N LYS A 47 35.36 17.26 7.55
CA LYS A 47 35.34 18.70 7.31
C LYS A 47 34.28 19.06 6.28
N LEU A 48 33.29 19.85 6.68
CA LEU A 48 32.27 20.35 5.77
C LEU A 48 32.80 21.56 4.99
N GLU A 49 32.56 21.56 3.68
CA GLU A 49 32.88 22.65 2.78
C GLU A 49 31.63 23.14 2.07
N TYR A 50 31.55 24.43 1.76
CA TYR A 50 30.45 24.88 0.93
C TYR A 50 30.71 24.49 -0.52
N PRO A 51 29.79 23.77 -1.19
CA PRO A 51 29.96 23.36 -2.58
C PRO A 51 29.80 24.52 -3.58
N TYR A 52 29.44 25.72 -3.09
CA TYR A 52 29.15 26.89 -3.92
C TYR A 52 30.32 27.88 -3.89
N ILE A 53 30.74 28.31 -5.08
CA ILE A 53 31.78 29.33 -5.27
C ILE A 53 31.32 30.70 -4.71
N HIS A 54 30.01 30.96 -4.71
CA HIS A 54 29.41 32.19 -4.18
C HIS A 54 28.15 31.87 -3.36
N ILE A 55 28.25 31.96 -2.03
CA ILE A 55 27.09 32.04 -1.13
C ILE A 55 27.00 33.49 -0.66
N GLY A 56 26.25 34.31 -1.40
CA GLY A 56 26.01 35.71 -1.02
C GLY A 56 27.28 36.49 -0.64
N ARG A 57 27.13 37.51 0.23
CA ARG A 57 28.25 38.29 0.77
C ARG A 57 28.81 37.59 2.01
N ARG A 58 29.77 36.69 1.83
CA ARG A 58 30.47 36.02 2.94
C ARG A 58 31.33 37.03 3.70
N SER A 59 31.15 37.11 5.02
CA SER A 59 31.99 37.90 5.91
C SER A 59 33.08 37.02 6.53
N LYS A 60 34.24 37.60 6.91
CA LYS A 60 35.26 36.87 7.69
C LYS A 60 34.78 36.42 9.09
N LYS A 61 33.59 36.86 9.52
CA LYS A 61 32.95 36.46 10.78
C LYS A 61 32.03 35.24 10.63
N ASP A 62 31.82 34.76 9.41
CA ASP A 62 31.01 33.58 9.17
C ASP A 62 31.81 32.38 9.71
N LEU A 63 31.29 31.77 10.79
CA LEU A 63 31.95 30.71 11.56
C LEU A 63 32.46 29.60 10.62
N PRO A 64 33.60 28.94 10.95
CA PRO A 64 34.03 27.76 10.21
C PRO A 64 32.89 26.74 10.21
N LEU A 65 32.66 26.12 9.05
CA LEU A 65 31.76 24.97 8.96
C LEU A 65 32.30 23.91 9.92
N GLY A 66 31.48 23.51 10.89
CA GLY A 66 31.92 22.57 11.91
C GLY A 66 32.12 21.15 11.36
N PHE A 67 32.50 20.26 12.27
CA PHE A 67 32.84 18.88 11.99
C PHE A 67 31.84 18.03 12.77
N PRO A 68 30.89 17.34 12.11
CA PRO A 68 30.07 16.37 12.81
C PRO A 68 30.97 15.21 13.28
N ASP A 69 30.76 14.73 14.50
CA ASP A 69 31.56 13.62 15.04
C ASP A 69 31.45 12.37 14.20
N TYR A 70 30.22 12.04 13.79
CA TYR A 70 29.94 10.93 12.89
C TYR A 70 29.02 11.36 11.77
N ARG A 71 29.29 10.83 10.58
CA ARG A 71 28.37 10.82 9.45
C ARG A 71 28.26 9.41 8.92
N ALA A 72 27.06 8.85 8.95
CA ALA A 72 26.80 7.48 8.53
C ALA A 72 25.62 7.43 7.57
N GLY A 73 25.57 6.41 6.72
CA GLY A 73 24.46 6.26 5.78
C GLY A 73 24.69 5.21 4.71
N LEU A 74 23.82 5.23 3.71
CA LEU A 74 23.85 4.33 2.57
C LEU A 74 24.73 4.90 1.46
N LYS A 75 25.54 4.05 0.82
CA LYS A 75 26.28 4.41 -0.39
C LYS A 75 25.32 4.41 -1.59
N GLY A 76 25.40 5.44 -2.43
CA GLY A 76 24.64 5.52 -3.69
C GLY A 76 23.12 5.61 -3.55
N ALA A 77 22.58 5.78 -2.34
CA ALA A 77 21.15 5.89 -2.07
C ALA A 77 20.89 7.05 -1.08
N ARG A 78 19.62 7.46 -0.98
CA ARG A 78 19.17 8.38 0.09
C ARG A 78 19.07 7.61 1.40
N GLY A 79 19.40 8.26 2.51
CA GLY A 79 19.42 7.65 3.83
C GLY A 79 20.76 7.87 4.51
N SER A 80 20.84 8.92 5.32
CA SER A 80 22.01 9.19 6.15
C SER A 80 21.64 9.93 7.44
N PHE A 81 22.51 9.86 8.42
CA PHE A 81 22.40 10.57 9.68
C PHE A 81 23.76 11.12 10.13
N VAL A 82 23.70 12.14 10.98
CA VAL A 82 24.87 12.64 11.71
C VAL A 82 24.71 12.38 13.20
N ILE A 83 25.82 12.20 13.91
CA ILE A 83 25.84 12.16 15.37
C ILE A 83 26.73 13.28 15.86
N GLU A 84 26.24 14.00 16.87
CA GLU A 84 26.98 14.99 17.65
C GLU A 84 27.09 14.46 19.10
N ALA A 85 28.32 14.25 19.56
CA ALA A 85 28.64 13.89 20.92
C ALA A 85 28.79 15.15 21.78
N LYS A 86 28.42 15.05 23.06
CA LYS A 86 28.75 16.03 24.09
C LYS A 86 29.32 15.31 25.30
N ALA A 87 30.04 16.04 26.15
CA ALA A 87 30.53 15.49 27.40
C ALA A 87 29.37 15.14 28.36
N GLY A 88 29.61 14.15 29.21
CA GLY A 88 28.73 13.60 30.25
C GLY A 88 28.00 14.64 31.11
N ASN A 89 28.67 15.75 31.36
CA ASN A 89 28.23 16.81 32.25
C ASN A 89 27.53 17.97 31.53
N VAL A 90 27.40 17.90 30.20
CA VAL A 90 26.76 18.93 29.37
C VAL A 90 25.34 18.49 29.07
N LYS A 91 24.35 19.30 29.47
CA LYS A 91 22.95 19.05 29.12
C LYS A 91 22.69 19.38 27.66
N ILE A 92 21.83 18.59 27.01
CA ILE A 92 21.36 18.88 25.66
C ILE A 92 20.33 20.01 25.73
N THR A 93 20.71 21.21 25.27
CA THR A 93 19.78 22.36 25.18
C THR A 93 19.46 22.68 23.72
N SER A 94 18.61 23.69 23.50
CA SER A 94 18.26 24.12 22.13
C SER A 94 19.48 24.52 21.30
N ARG A 95 20.55 25.01 21.92
CA ARG A 95 21.79 25.39 21.24
C ARG A 95 22.51 24.19 20.64
N GLU A 96 22.63 23.11 21.40
CA GLU A 96 23.29 21.87 20.98
C GLU A 96 22.46 21.19 19.89
N ILE A 97 21.12 21.20 20.03
CA ILE A 97 20.20 20.69 19.02
C ILE A 97 20.33 21.49 17.71
N GLU A 98 20.35 22.82 17.78
CA GLU A 98 20.53 23.70 16.61
C GLU A 98 21.88 23.45 15.94
N GLN A 99 22.94 23.22 16.72
CA GLN A 99 24.26 22.87 16.20
C GLN A 99 24.21 21.55 15.40
N ALA A 100 23.69 20.47 15.99
CA ALA A 100 23.60 19.17 15.33
C ALA A 100 22.69 19.22 14.09
N HIS A 101 21.57 19.96 14.17
CA HIS A 101 20.68 20.20 13.03
C HIS A 101 21.40 20.92 11.89
N SER A 102 22.24 21.91 12.21
CA SER A 102 23.00 22.67 11.20
C SER A 102 23.96 21.77 10.40
N TYR A 103 24.54 20.75 11.02
CA TYR A 103 25.37 19.75 10.33
C TYR A 103 24.54 18.82 9.47
N ALA A 104 23.39 18.38 9.98
CA ALA A 104 22.51 17.47 9.26
C ALA A 104 21.91 18.11 8.00
N ALA A 105 21.45 19.35 8.12
CA ALA A 105 20.87 20.14 7.04
C ALA A 105 21.93 20.72 6.07
N HIS A 106 23.22 20.56 6.38
CA HIS A 106 24.30 21.08 5.55
C HIS A 106 24.24 20.48 4.14
N ALA A 107 24.46 21.30 3.11
CA ALA A 107 24.27 20.91 1.71
C ALA A 107 25.14 19.72 1.24
N GLN A 108 26.33 19.53 1.82
CA GLN A 108 27.17 18.36 1.52
C GLN A 108 26.74 17.09 2.27
N VAL A 109 25.99 17.24 3.36
CA VAL A 109 25.56 16.14 4.22
C VAL A 109 24.18 15.70 3.81
N GLY A 110 23.20 16.62 3.86
CA GLY A 110 21.80 16.37 3.53
C GLY A 110 21.21 15.17 4.28
N ALA A 111 21.56 15.03 5.56
CA ALA A 111 21.14 13.90 6.36
C ALA A 111 19.64 13.93 6.66
N ASN A 112 19.03 12.75 6.66
CA ASN A 112 17.63 12.55 7.02
C ASN A 112 17.40 12.71 8.52
N TYR A 113 18.38 12.31 9.33
CA TYR A 113 18.29 12.35 10.78
C TYR A 113 19.54 12.98 11.40
N PHE A 114 19.40 13.46 12.62
CA PHE A 114 20.52 13.84 13.46
C PHE A 114 20.34 13.34 14.88
N VAL A 115 21.45 12.97 15.48
CA VAL A 115 21.51 12.30 16.79
C VAL A 115 22.38 13.12 17.70
N LEU A 116 21.94 13.32 18.94
CA LEU A 116 22.76 13.84 20.01
C LEU A 116 22.95 12.78 21.09
N CYS A 117 24.15 12.70 21.64
CA CYS A 117 24.41 11.91 22.84
C CYS A 117 25.39 12.64 23.75
N ASN A 118 24.98 12.86 24.99
CA ASN A 118 25.82 13.49 26.01
C ASN A 118 26.28 12.50 27.08
N GLY A 119 26.16 11.18 26.85
CA GLY A 119 26.45 10.16 27.86
C GLY A 119 25.38 9.98 28.95
N GLU A 120 24.42 10.89 29.10
CA GLU A 120 23.26 10.69 29.99
C GLU A 120 22.05 10.18 29.21
N GLU A 121 21.83 10.73 28.02
CA GLU A 121 20.74 10.38 27.13
C GLU A 121 21.19 10.33 25.66
N ILE A 122 20.37 9.67 24.84
CA ILE A 122 20.46 9.71 23.39
C ILE A 122 19.16 10.24 22.82
N VAL A 123 19.28 11.16 21.87
CA VAL A 123 18.15 11.87 21.27
C VAL A 123 18.27 11.86 19.75
N ILE A 124 17.20 11.48 19.05
CA ILE A 124 17.15 11.36 17.59
C ILE A 124 16.06 12.28 17.05
N PHE A 125 16.39 13.05 16.03
CA PHE A 125 15.48 13.97 15.35
C PHE A 125 15.47 13.71 13.84
N GLU A 126 14.36 14.06 13.19
CA GLU A 126 14.28 14.18 11.74
C GLU A 126 14.74 15.59 11.31
N THR A 127 15.68 15.66 10.37
CA THR A 127 16.29 16.92 9.94
C THR A 127 15.27 17.88 9.33
N LEU A 128 14.31 17.37 8.55
CA LEU A 128 13.33 18.18 7.84
C LEU A 128 12.27 18.79 8.76
N SER A 129 12.01 18.20 9.93
CA SER A 129 11.09 18.78 10.92
C SER A 129 11.66 20.02 11.61
N GLY A 130 12.97 20.25 11.52
CA GLY A 130 13.68 21.37 12.11
C GLY A 130 14.09 21.15 13.57
N HIS A 131 14.99 22.01 14.08
CA HIS A 131 15.58 21.88 15.42
C HIS A 131 14.60 22.13 16.59
N SER A 132 13.41 22.69 16.33
CA SER A 132 12.40 22.96 17.37
C SER A 132 11.32 21.87 17.48
N ALA A 133 11.37 20.85 16.62
CA ALA A 133 10.43 19.75 16.65
C ALA A 133 10.69 18.80 17.84
N ALA A 134 9.68 18.02 18.23
CA ALA A 134 9.86 16.97 19.21
C ALA A 134 10.78 15.87 18.66
N PRO A 135 11.63 15.25 19.51
CA PRO A 135 12.48 14.15 19.08
C PRO A 135 11.65 12.92 18.67
N LEU A 136 12.13 12.17 17.68
CA LEU A 136 11.58 10.87 17.31
C LEU A 136 11.81 9.84 18.42
N VAL A 137 12.98 9.92 19.05
CA VAL A 137 13.40 9.06 20.15
C VAL A 137 14.18 9.92 21.13
N GLN A 138 13.82 9.81 22.41
CA GLN A 138 14.60 10.31 23.52
C GLN A 138 14.62 9.22 24.59
N MET A 139 15.80 8.77 24.98
CA MET A 139 15.92 7.77 26.04
C MET A 139 17.17 7.98 26.91
N PRO A 140 17.08 7.73 28.22
CA PRO A 140 18.24 7.63 29.08
C PRO A 140 19.18 6.54 28.58
N LEU A 141 20.49 6.77 28.74
CA LEU A 141 21.53 5.84 28.29
C LEU A 141 21.38 4.43 28.90
N LEU A 142 20.91 4.36 30.15
CA LEU A 142 20.67 3.11 30.87
C LEU A 142 19.60 2.22 30.20
N GLU A 143 18.72 2.80 29.39
CA GLU A 143 17.64 2.08 28.70
C GLU A 143 18.04 1.59 27.30
N VAL A 144 19.19 2.05 26.76
CA VAL A 144 19.58 1.77 25.37
C VAL A 144 19.63 0.27 25.08
N ASN A 145 20.16 -0.55 25.98
CA ASN A 145 20.22 -2.00 25.76
C ASN A 145 18.82 -2.66 25.63
N GLN A 146 17.81 -2.11 26.31
CA GLN A 146 16.44 -2.64 26.30
C GLN A 146 15.63 -2.09 25.12
N ARG A 147 15.86 -0.80 24.79
CA ARG A 147 15.10 -0.04 23.80
C ARG A 147 15.85 0.17 22.49
N PHE A 148 16.97 -0.52 22.26
CA PHE A 148 17.81 -0.36 21.07
C PHE A 148 17.03 -0.54 19.76
N HIS A 149 15.99 -1.39 19.78
CA HIS A 149 15.11 -1.60 18.64
C HIS A 149 14.48 -0.29 18.11
N GLU A 150 14.23 0.71 18.96
CA GLU A 150 13.73 2.02 18.53
C GLU A 150 14.76 2.78 17.67
N ILE A 151 16.03 2.74 18.07
CA ILE A 151 17.15 3.32 17.32
C ILE A 151 17.36 2.54 16.01
N GLN A 152 17.35 1.21 16.10
CA GLN A 152 17.53 0.32 14.96
C GLN A 152 16.44 0.51 13.89
N ASN A 153 15.19 0.69 14.31
CA ASN A 153 14.04 0.91 13.42
C ASN A 153 14.14 2.21 12.62
N ILE A 154 15.00 3.14 13.02
CA ILE A 154 15.23 4.42 12.34
C ILE A 154 16.56 4.41 11.59
N LEU A 155 17.67 4.11 12.26
CA LEU A 155 19.03 4.37 11.77
C LEU A 155 19.75 3.14 11.21
N SER A 156 19.19 1.94 11.31
CA SER A 156 19.82 0.77 10.68
C SER A 156 19.82 0.91 9.15
N PRO A 157 20.78 0.28 8.43
CA PRO A 157 20.83 0.39 6.97
C PRO A 157 19.54 -0.05 6.26
N GLU A 158 18.87 -1.08 6.78
CA GLU A 158 17.60 -1.58 6.23
C GLU A 158 16.46 -0.58 6.48
N SER A 159 16.42 0.00 7.69
CA SER A 159 15.47 1.03 8.04
C SER A 159 15.67 2.32 7.24
N LEU A 160 16.91 2.79 7.07
CA LEU A 160 17.20 3.96 6.22
C LEU A 160 16.77 3.69 4.78
N ALA A 161 17.09 2.50 4.25
CA ALA A 161 16.68 2.13 2.89
C ALA A 161 15.16 2.16 2.76
N LYS A 162 14.42 1.66 3.75
CA LYS A 162 12.95 1.68 3.74
C LYS A 162 12.37 3.09 3.92
N ASN A 163 12.86 3.83 4.91
CA ASN A 163 12.26 5.09 5.37
C ASN A 163 12.64 6.28 4.47
N CYS A 164 13.74 6.18 3.71
CA CYS A 164 14.24 7.28 2.88
C CYS A 164 14.05 7.05 1.37
N ILE A 165 13.28 6.03 0.97
CA ILE A 165 12.83 5.88 -0.42
C ILE A 165 11.70 6.87 -0.68
N ILE A 166 11.91 7.73 -1.68
CA ILE A 166 10.86 8.57 -2.25
C ILE A 166 10.57 8.02 -3.63
N ASN A 167 9.36 7.49 -3.81
CA ASN A 167 8.85 7.13 -5.13
C ASN A 167 8.16 8.35 -5.73
N TYR A 168 8.69 8.85 -6.84
CA TYR A 168 8.04 9.91 -7.60
C TYR A 168 7.08 9.28 -8.59
N ASP A 169 5.80 9.59 -8.47
CA ASP A 169 4.82 9.24 -9.48
C ASP A 169 5.00 10.15 -10.70
N ASN A 170 5.61 9.61 -11.76
CA ASN A 170 5.87 10.30 -13.02
C ASN A 170 4.82 9.97 -14.10
N LYS A 171 3.86 9.09 -13.80
CA LYS A 171 2.79 8.74 -14.73
C LYS A 171 1.72 9.82 -14.70
N LEU A 172 0.89 9.86 -15.74
CA LEU A 172 -0.24 10.78 -15.78
C LEU A 172 -1.23 10.43 -14.64
N ARG A 173 -1.79 11.43 -13.97
CA ARG A 173 -2.80 11.23 -12.93
C ARG A 173 -4.07 10.55 -13.45
N LEU A 174 -4.78 9.81 -12.61
CA LEU A 174 -6.08 9.21 -12.97
C LEU A 174 -7.14 10.28 -13.23
N CYS A 175 -7.28 11.24 -12.31
CA CYS A 175 -8.10 12.44 -12.44
C CYS A 175 -7.51 13.55 -11.57
N GLU A 176 -8.19 14.69 -11.44
CA GLU A 176 -7.82 15.69 -10.44
C GLU A 176 -7.99 15.13 -9.02
N GLY A 177 -7.05 15.44 -8.12
CA GLY A 177 -7.06 14.94 -6.74
C GLY A 177 -6.41 13.57 -6.53
N LEU A 178 -6.23 12.75 -7.58
CA LEU A 178 -5.62 11.42 -7.49
C LEU A 178 -4.27 11.35 -8.20
N GLY A 179 -3.39 10.45 -7.75
CA GLY A 179 -2.17 10.07 -8.46
C GLY A 179 -2.46 9.23 -9.71
N SER A 180 -1.44 8.59 -10.28
CA SER A 180 -1.59 7.62 -11.39
C SER A 180 -2.10 6.26 -10.93
N SER A 181 -2.16 6.04 -9.62
CA SER A 181 -2.77 4.89 -8.98
C SER A 181 -3.44 5.29 -7.67
N VAL A 182 -4.53 4.61 -7.33
CA VAL A 182 -5.21 4.70 -6.04
C VAL A 182 -5.69 3.30 -5.62
N ARG A 183 -5.52 2.96 -4.35
CA ARG A 183 -6.02 1.69 -3.81
C ARG A 183 -7.49 1.80 -3.49
N ILE A 184 -8.24 0.74 -3.75
CA ILE A 184 -9.62 0.55 -3.33
C ILE A 184 -9.59 -0.29 -2.07
N ARG A 185 -9.96 0.28 -0.92
CA ARG A 185 -9.89 -0.41 0.38
C ARG A 185 -11.13 -1.22 0.71
N GLY A 186 -12.19 -1.02 -0.05
CA GLY A 186 -13.43 -1.76 0.09
C GLY A 186 -14.56 -1.11 -0.68
N GLY A 187 -15.78 -1.56 -0.42
CA GLY A 187 -16.96 -1.07 -1.12
C GLY A 187 -18.09 -2.07 -1.11
N GLU A 188 -19.18 -1.69 -1.78
CA GLU A 188 -20.36 -2.51 -1.93
C GLU A 188 -20.86 -2.49 -3.37
N TYR A 189 -21.53 -3.58 -3.73
CA TYR A 189 -22.17 -3.78 -5.00
C TYR A 189 -23.59 -4.26 -4.75
N LYS A 190 -24.56 -3.64 -5.43
CA LYS A 190 -25.99 -3.88 -5.26
C LYS A 190 -26.63 -4.19 -6.60
N VAL A 191 -27.32 -5.33 -6.67
CA VAL A 191 -28.14 -5.70 -7.82
C VAL A 191 -29.46 -4.95 -7.73
N SER A 192 -29.78 -4.13 -8.74
CA SER A 192 -31.04 -3.40 -8.81
C SER A 192 -32.06 -4.09 -9.69
N ASP A 193 -31.63 -4.81 -10.72
CA ASP A 193 -32.49 -5.54 -11.64
C ASP A 193 -31.78 -6.78 -12.20
N TYR A 194 -32.56 -7.76 -12.62
CA TYR A 194 -32.06 -8.98 -13.24
C TYR A 194 -33.03 -9.54 -14.27
N GLY A 195 -32.49 -10.25 -15.26
CA GLY A 195 -33.27 -11.00 -16.24
C GLY A 195 -32.52 -12.23 -16.68
N TYR A 196 -33.22 -13.30 -17.01
CA TYR A 196 -32.58 -14.47 -17.61
C TYR A 196 -33.44 -15.06 -18.72
N ARG A 197 -32.77 -15.66 -19.70
CA ARG A 197 -33.38 -16.42 -20.79
C ARG A 197 -32.73 -17.78 -20.91
N ILE A 198 -33.55 -18.79 -21.11
CA ILE A 198 -33.14 -20.18 -21.23
C ILE A 198 -33.40 -20.64 -22.66
N PHE A 199 -32.34 -21.02 -23.35
CA PHE A 199 -32.40 -21.57 -24.68
C PHE A 199 -32.12 -23.07 -24.64
N PHE A 200 -32.92 -23.82 -25.39
CA PHE A 200 -32.72 -25.24 -25.60
C PHE A 200 -32.66 -25.52 -27.09
N ASN A 201 -31.53 -26.07 -27.55
CA ASN A 201 -31.24 -26.29 -28.97
C ASN A 201 -31.50 -25.04 -29.83
N GLY A 202 -31.14 -23.85 -29.30
CA GLY A 202 -31.26 -22.56 -29.98
C GLY A 202 -32.65 -21.90 -29.95
N ALA A 203 -33.68 -22.54 -29.39
CA ALA A 203 -35.00 -21.94 -29.20
C ALA A 203 -35.14 -21.38 -27.77
N ASP A 204 -35.67 -20.17 -27.62
CA ASP A 204 -36.04 -19.62 -26.31
C ASP A 204 -37.20 -20.43 -25.74
N GLN A 205 -36.94 -21.08 -24.59
CA GLN A 205 -37.90 -21.93 -23.90
C GLN A 205 -38.18 -21.40 -22.48
N THR A 206 -37.82 -20.15 -22.18
CA THR A 206 -37.90 -19.58 -20.83
C THR A 206 -39.29 -19.75 -20.22
N ASP A 207 -40.33 -19.26 -20.90
CA ASP A 207 -41.72 -19.32 -20.41
C ASP A 207 -42.29 -20.75 -20.39
N THR A 208 -41.75 -21.64 -21.21
CA THR A 208 -42.19 -23.04 -21.29
C THR A 208 -41.59 -23.87 -20.15
N LEU A 209 -40.29 -23.70 -19.87
CA LEU A 209 -39.56 -24.49 -18.87
C LEU A 209 -39.81 -24.00 -17.44
N LYS A 210 -39.98 -22.70 -17.24
CA LYS A 210 -40.16 -22.07 -15.93
C LYS A 210 -41.27 -22.70 -15.06
N PRO A 211 -42.50 -22.96 -15.56
CA PRO A 211 -43.53 -23.63 -14.77
C PRO A 211 -43.34 -25.15 -14.66
N LEU A 212 -42.56 -25.76 -15.54
CA LEU A 212 -42.37 -27.22 -15.61
C LEU A 212 -41.24 -27.73 -14.71
N LEU A 213 -40.28 -26.86 -14.37
CA LEU A 213 -39.11 -27.21 -13.55
C LEU A 213 -39.14 -26.39 -12.25
N PRO A 214 -39.54 -26.99 -11.11
CA PRO A 214 -39.58 -26.29 -9.81
C PRO A 214 -38.25 -25.63 -9.43
N GLN A 215 -37.13 -26.22 -9.84
CA GLN A 215 -35.77 -25.68 -9.66
C GLN A 215 -35.57 -24.32 -10.35
N LEU A 216 -36.27 -24.04 -11.46
CA LEU A 216 -36.24 -22.73 -12.13
C LEU A 216 -37.10 -21.70 -11.39
N GLY A 217 -38.16 -22.12 -10.70
CA GLY A 217 -38.92 -21.24 -9.80
C GLY A 217 -38.12 -20.85 -8.56
N GLU A 218 -37.22 -21.72 -8.10
CA GLU A 218 -36.27 -21.39 -7.03
C GLU A 218 -35.21 -20.37 -7.48
N LEU A 219 -34.86 -20.29 -8.77
CA LEU A 219 -33.94 -19.28 -9.29
C LEU A 219 -34.48 -17.85 -9.12
N ASP A 220 -35.76 -17.61 -9.40
CA ASP A 220 -36.37 -16.28 -9.18
C ASP A 220 -36.27 -15.88 -7.71
N ALA A 221 -36.55 -16.80 -6.78
CA ALA A 221 -36.44 -16.54 -5.35
C ALA A 221 -34.98 -16.24 -4.94
N GLN A 222 -34.01 -16.93 -5.55
CA GLN A 222 -32.59 -16.70 -5.31
C GLN A 222 -32.10 -15.36 -5.87
N PHE A 223 -32.52 -14.97 -7.08
CA PHE A 223 -32.20 -13.65 -7.63
C PHE A 223 -32.91 -12.53 -6.88
N LYS A 224 -34.13 -12.79 -6.38
CA LYS A 224 -34.83 -11.85 -5.52
C LYS A 224 -34.08 -11.65 -4.19
N LEU A 225 -33.58 -12.74 -3.61
CA LEU A 225 -32.70 -12.68 -2.43
C LEU A 225 -31.40 -11.91 -2.75
N LEU A 226 -30.83 -12.09 -3.94
CA LEU A 226 -29.66 -11.31 -4.37
C LEU A 226 -29.94 -9.81 -4.42
N GLN A 227 -31.12 -9.44 -4.92
CA GLN A 227 -31.55 -8.04 -5.04
C GLN A 227 -31.84 -7.41 -3.67
N ASP A 228 -32.50 -8.15 -2.77
CA ASP A 228 -33.03 -7.60 -1.52
C ASP A 228 -32.05 -7.68 -0.34
N ASP A 229 -31.29 -8.79 -0.24
CA ASP A 229 -30.54 -9.15 0.97
C ASP A 229 -29.03 -9.40 0.74
N PHE A 230 -28.57 -9.41 -0.51
CA PHE A 230 -27.18 -9.78 -0.83
C PHE A 230 -26.33 -8.57 -1.22
N GLU A 231 -25.55 -8.06 -0.27
CA GLU A 231 -24.50 -7.09 -0.53
C GLU A 231 -23.19 -7.81 -0.84
N LEU A 232 -22.80 -7.85 -2.12
CA LEU A 232 -21.44 -8.23 -2.49
C LEU A 232 -20.48 -7.15 -1.99
N ARG A 233 -19.50 -7.56 -1.20
CA ARG A 233 -18.50 -6.63 -0.66
C ARG A 233 -17.24 -6.65 -1.49
N ILE A 234 -16.68 -5.47 -1.70
CA ILE A 234 -15.34 -5.31 -2.24
C ILE A 234 -14.37 -5.36 -1.06
N SER A 235 -13.36 -6.22 -1.15
CA SER A 235 -12.38 -6.40 -0.08
C SER A 235 -11.07 -5.65 -0.33
N ASP A 236 -10.70 -5.50 -1.60
CA ASP A 236 -9.50 -4.80 -2.02
C ASP A 236 -9.62 -4.47 -3.51
N GLY A 237 -8.72 -3.63 -3.99
CA GLY A 237 -8.61 -3.33 -5.40
C GLY A 237 -7.62 -2.21 -5.67
N ILE A 238 -7.44 -1.90 -6.95
CA ILE A 238 -6.58 -0.82 -7.38
C ILE A 238 -7.07 -0.28 -8.71
N ALA A 239 -7.23 1.04 -8.78
CA ALA A 239 -7.30 1.75 -10.05
C ALA A 239 -5.91 2.31 -10.35
N LYS A 240 -5.36 2.02 -11.53
CA LYS A 240 -4.01 2.46 -11.90
C LYS A 240 -3.82 2.62 -13.39
N ARG A 241 -2.79 3.36 -13.76
CA ARG A 241 -2.24 3.31 -15.11
C ARG A 241 -1.36 2.10 -15.32
N ASP A 242 -1.66 1.36 -16.39
CA ASP A 242 -0.77 0.32 -16.90
C ASP A 242 0.46 0.92 -17.58
N ASP A 243 1.26 0.06 -18.23
CA ASP A 243 2.49 0.47 -18.89
C ASP A 243 2.24 1.14 -20.25
N ASP A 244 1.06 0.91 -20.84
CA ASP A 244 0.59 1.59 -22.05
C ASP A 244 -0.09 2.95 -21.72
N GLY A 245 -0.17 3.30 -20.43
CA GLY A 245 -0.79 4.52 -19.93
C GLY A 245 -2.31 4.50 -19.91
N ARG A 246 -2.96 3.36 -20.18
CA ARG A 246 -4.41 3.19 -20.04
C ARG A 246 -4.78 3.04 -18.58
N ILE A 247 -6.02 3.40 -18.25
CA ILE A 247 -6.53 3.22 -16.89
C ILE A 247 -7.16 1.83 -16.79
N SER A 248 -6.72 1.09 -15.78
CA SER A 248 -7.25 -0.21 -15.40
C SER A 248 -7.75 -0.16 -13.95
N ALA A 249 -8.84 -0.85 -13.67
CA ALA A 249 -9.35 -1.05 -12.32
C ALA A 249 -9.45 -2.54 -12.04
N SER A 250 -8.77 -3.03 -11.01
CA SER A 250 -8.91 -4.41 -10.55
C SER A 250 -9.61 -4.41 -9.20
N VAL A 251 -10.64 -5.23 -9.07
CA VAL A 251 -11.51 -5.28 -7.89
C VAL A 251 -11.60 -6.73 -7.41
N GLN A 252 -11.41 -6.92 -6.12
CA GLN A 252 -11.57 -8.21 -5.45
C GLN A 252 -12.84 -8.22 -4.61
N PHE A 253 -13.61 -9.30 -4.72
CA PHE A 253 -14.86 -9.48 -4.01
C PHE A 253 -14.68 -10.43 -2.82
N ALA A 254 -15.28 -10.08 -1.69
CA ALA A 254 -15.44 -10.96 -0.55
C ALA A 254 -16.78 -11.68 -0.65
N GLY A 255 -16.74 -13.01 -0.71
CA GLY A 255 -17.95 -13.81 -0.60
C GLY A 255 -18.59 -13.66 0.78
N VAL A 256 -19.92 -13.59 0.81
CA VAL A 256 -20.71 -13.36 2.06
C VAL A 256 -20.61 -14.55 3.01
N THR A 257 -20.41 -15.75 2.47
CA THR A 257 -20.20 -17.00 3.23
C THR A 257 -18.98 -17.75 2.69
N LYS A 258 -18.47 -18.72 3.47
CA LYS A 258 -17.36 -19.59 3.02
C LYS A 258 -17.71 -20.37 1.74
N GLY A 259 -18.96 -20.82 1.61
CA GLY A 259 -19.45 -21.51 0.41
C GLY A 259 -19.46 -20.58 -0.80
N ASN A 260 -20.01 -19.38 -0.63
CA ASN A 260 -20.08 -18.38 -1.69
C ASN A 260 -18.68 -17.94 -2.15
N ALA A 261 -17.75 -17.67 -1.21
CA ALA A 261 -16.37 -17.33 -1.55
C ALA A 261 -15.65 -18.46 -2.31
N ALA A 262 -15.87 -19.73 -1.92
CA ALA A 262 -15.29 -20.88 -2.60
C ALA A 262 -15.86 -21.04 -4.02
N ALA A 263 -17.17 -20.83 -4.20
CA ALA A 263 -17.81 -20.86 -5.51
C ALA A 263 -17.33 -19.72 -6.41
N MET A 264 -17.25 -18.47 -5.89
CA MET A 264 -16.73 -17.34 -6.66
C MET A 264 -15.31 -17.60 -7.15
N LYS A 265 -14.44 -18.15 -6.29
CA LYS A 265 -13.08 -18.51 -6.66
C LYS A 265 -13.02 -19.63 -7.70
N LEU A 266 -13.90 -20.63 -7.59
CA LEU A 266 -13.99 -21.72 -8.57
C LEU A 266 -14.42 -21.20 -9.95
N LEU A 267 -15.38 -20.28 -9.99
CA LEU A 267 -15.84 -19.62 -11.21
C LEU A 267 -14.89 -18.49 -11.67
N GLY A 268 -13.86 -18.19 -10.89
CA GLY A 268 -12.94 -17.08 -11.14
C GLY A 268 -13.60 -15.71 -11.06
N ILE A 269 -14.78 -15.56 -10.48
CA ILE A 269 -15.48 -14.26 -10.36
C ILE A 269 -15.17 -13.55 -9.03
N ASP A 270 -14.24 -14.07 -8.23
CA ASP A 270 -13.72 -13.44 -7.00
C ASP A 270 -12.82 -12.22 -7.29
N GLN A 271 -12.38 -12.05 -8.53
CA GLN A 271 -11.67 -10.87 -8.99
C GLN A 271 -12.07 -10.49 -10.43
N MET A 272 -12.30 -9.20 -10.66
CA MET A 272 -12.52 -8.64 -12.01
C MET A 272 -11.55 -7.51 -12.31
N SER A 273 -11.17 -7.41 -13.58
CA SER A 273 -10.28 -6.37 -14.08
C SER A 273 -10.92 -5.67 -15.25
N PHE A 274 -11.08 -4.36 -15.12
CA PHE A 274 -11.72 -3.48 -16.08
C PHE A 274 -10.68 -2.57 -16.71
N VAL A 275 -10.91 -2.18 -17.95
CA VAL A 275 -10.10 -1.20 -18.65
C VAL A 275 -10.99 -0.14 -19.30
N THR A 276 -10.47 1.07 -19.40
CA THR A 276 -11.11 2.15 -20.16
C THR A 276 -10.17 2.68 -21.23
N ARG A 277 -10.76 3.24 -22.29
CA ARG A 277 -10.04 4.01 -23.32
C ARG A 277 -9.94 5.48 -22.95
N ASP A 278 -10.69 5.93 -21.95
CA ASP A 278 -10.68 7.31 -21.55
C ASP A 278 -9.33 7.68 -20.94
N LYS A 279 -8.90 8.89 -21.27
CA LYS A 279 -7.61 9.39 -20.80
C LYS A 279 -7.62 9.64 -19.30
N PHE A 280 -8.76 10.00 -18.72
CA PHE A 280 -8.92 10.31 -17.29
C PHE A 280 -10.19 9.65 -16.74
N LEU A 281 -10.19 9.36 -15.45
CA LEU A 281 -11.43 9.09 -14.72
C LEU A 281 -12.25 10.38 -14.65
N SER A 282 -13.54 10.26 -14.91
CA SER A 282 -14.49 11.35 -14.74
C SER A 282 -14.71 11.64 -13.26
N CYS A 283 -14.91 12.92 -12.92
CA CYS A 283 -15.39 13.36 -11.60
C CYS A 283 -16.87 13.79 -11.66
N SER A 284 -17.60 13.39 -12.71
CA SER A 284 -18.99 13.79 -12.97
C SER A 284 -19.86 12.55 -13.11
N SER A 285 -20.96 12.50 -12.35
CA SER A 285 -21.97 11.45 -12.47
C SER A 285 -22.76 11.50 -13.78
N ILE A 286 -22.76 12.64 -14.47
CA ILE A 286 -23.50 12.83 -15.72
C ILE A 286 -22.67 12.40 -16.94
N GLU A 287 -21.34 12.43 -16.81
CA GLU A 287 -20.40 12.03 -17.86
C GLU A 287 -19.42 10.99 -17.30
N PRO A 288 -19.89 9.80 -16.88
CA PRO A 288 -19.03 8.80 -16.27
C PRO A 288 -18.05 8.21 -17.29
N THR A 289 -16.90 7.74 -16.79
CA THR A 289 -15.92 6.98 -17.56
C THR A 289 -16.41 5.56 -17.78
N MET A 290 -16.34 5.09 -19.03
CA MET A 290 -16.80 3.74 -19.36
C MET A 290 -15.68 2.72 -19.23
N PHE A 291 -15.92 1.71 -18.42
CA PHE A 291 -15.06 0.56 -18.16
C PHE A 291 -15.67 -0.71 -18.70
N GLU A 292 -14.83 -1.58 -19.26
CA GLU A 292 -15.28 -2.85 -19.84
C GLU A 292 -14.38 -4.01 -19.37
N THR A 293 -14.97 -5.18 -19.24
CA THR A 293 -14.26 -6.45 -19.04
C THR A 293 -15.02 -7.58 -19.73
N VAL A 294 -14.26 -8.59 -20.17
CA VAL A 294 -14.77 -9.87 -20.65
C VAL A 294 -13.97 -10.96 -19.95
N LYS A 295 -14.67 -11.94 -19.39
CA LYS A 295 -14.07 -13.04 -18.66
C LYS A 295 -14.74 -14.36 -19.05
N ASP A 296 -13.92 -15.31 -19.45
CA ASP A 296 -14.36 -16.68 -19.72
C ASP A 296 -13.99 -17.57 -18.52
N PHE A 297 -14.87 -18.50 -18.18
CA PHE A 297 -14.58 -19.57 -17.22
C PHE A 297 -15.28 -20.86 -17.63
N GLY A 298 -14.75 -21.99 -17.15
CA GLY A 298 -15.30 -23.30 -17.42
C GLY A 298 -15.32 -24.15 -16.16
N VAL A 299 -16.39 -24.91 -15.96
CA VAL A 299 -16.53 -25.89 -14.88
C VAL A 299 -16.68 -27.27 -15.50
N GLN A 300 -15.77 -28.17 -15.15
CA GLN A 300 -15.76 -29.52 -15.71
C GLN A 300 -16.86 -30.40 -15.10
N LYS A 301 -17.36 -31.34 -15.89
CA LYS A 301 -18.26 -32.39 -15.46
C LYS A 301 -17.72 -33.10 -14.22
N GLY A 302 -18.61 -33.35 -13.25
CA GLY A 302 -18.30 -34.00 -12.00
C GLY A 302 -17.71 -33.07 -10.94
N ALA A 303 -17.35 -31.82 -11.28
CA ALA A 303 -16.99 -30.83 -10.29
C ALA A 303 -18.18 -30.52 -9.36
N ILE A 304 -17.88 -30.28 -8.09
CA ILE A 304 -18.88 -29.83 -7.11
C ILE A 304 -18.82 -28.32 -7.09
N LEU A 305 -19.87 -27.67 -7.57
CA LEU A 305 -20.07 -26.25 -7.38
C LEU A 305 -20.55 -26.05 -5.93
N PRO A 306 -19.77 -25.36 -5.07
CA PRO A 306 -20.20 -25.06 -3.72
C PRO A 306 -21.46 -24.19 -3.75
N GLN A 307 -22.17 -24.13 -2.63
CA GLN A 307 -23.32 -23.24 -2.45
C GLN A 307 -22.95 -21.79 -2.83
N PHE A 308 -23.43 -21.36 -4.00
CA PHE A 308 -23.30 -19.99 -4.51
C PHE A 308 -24.60 -19.24 -4.22
N LEU A 309 -25.71 -19.74 -4.78
CA LEU A 309 -27.10 -19.44 -4.47
C LEU A 309 -27.82 -20.79 -4.43
N GLY A 310 -28.32 -21.22 -3.27
CA GLY A 310 -28.90 -22.56 -3.10
C GLY A 310 -27.89 -23.66 -2.73
N PRO A 311 -28.27 -24.95 -2.78
CA PRO A 311 -27.41 -26.06 -2.32
C PRO A 311 -26.18 -26.26 -3.23
N ALA A 312 -25.18 -26.99 -2.72
CA ALA A 312 -24.07 -27.42 -3.57
C ALA A 312 -24.57 -28.39 -4.65
N VAL A 313 -24.10 -28.22 -5.89
CA VAL A 313 -24.55 -29.00 -7.05
C VAL A 313 -23.34 -29.68 -7.69
N GLN A 314 -23.47 -30.97 -7.99
CA GLN A 314 -22.49 -31.67 -8.81
C GLN A 314 -22.83 -31.48 -10.29
N MET A 315 -21.86 -31.02 -11.08
CA MET A 315 -22.06 -30.74 -12.50
C MET A 315 -22.24 -32.03 -13.31
N GLU A 316 -23.35 -32.14 -14.03
CA GLU A 316 -23.65 -33.32 -14.87
C GLU A 316 -23.01 -33.24 -16.28
N ALA A 317 -22.62 -32.04 -16.69
CA ALA A 317 -21.96 -31.72 -17.95
C ALA A 317 -20.89 -30.64 -17.74
N ASP A 318 -20.02 -30.48 -18.73
CA ASP A 318 -19.12 -29.34 -18.78
C ASP A 318 -19.95 -28.06 -18.98
N LEU A 319 -19.62 -27.03 -18.22
CA LEU A 319 -20.25 -25.71 -18.28
C LEU A 319 -19.21 -24.71 -18.74
N ASP A 320 -19.43 -24.11 -19.89
CA ASP A 320 -18.66 -22.96 -20.35
C ASP A 320 -19.45 -21.70 -20.08
N ALA A 321 -18.78 -20.65 -19.61
CA ALA A 321 -19.41 -19.37 -19.35
C ALA A 321 -18.54 -18.21 -19.79
N GLN A 322 -19.19 -17.19 -20.32
CA GLN A 322 -18.59 -15.90 -20.64
C GLN A 322 -19.36 -14.80 -19.92
N VAL A 323 -18.65 -13.91 -19.24
CA VAL A 323 -19.21 -12.75 -18.56
C VAL A 323 -18.63 -11.50 -19.18
N GLN A 324 -19.50 -10.64 -19.69
CA GLN A 324 -19.16 -9.29 -20.13
C GLN A 324 -19.74 -8.30 -19.13
N VAL A 325 -18.91 -7.41 -18.60
CA VAL A 325 -19.37 -6.33 -17.72
C VAL A 325 -18.98 -4.99 -18.30
N ARG A 326 -19.96 -4.08 -18.33
CA ARG A 326 -19.76 -2.65 -18.60
C ARG A 326 -20.07 -1.90 -17.33
N ALA A 327 -19.18 -0.99 -16.94
CA ALA A 327 -19.33 -0.17 -15.74
C ALA A 327 -19.12 1.30 -16.09
N ALA A 328 -20.09 2.13 -15.72
CA ALA A 328 -20.01 3.57 -15.82
C ALA A 328 -19.50 4.09 -14.47
N MET A 329 -18.25 4.58 -14.41
CA MET A 329 -17.56 4.97 -13.18
C MET A 329 -17.30 6.47 -13.12
N PHE A 330 -17.48 7.10 -11.96
CA PHE A 330 -17.00 8.45 -11.68
C PHE A 330 -16.41 8.54 -10.27
N VAL A 331 -15.44 9.43 -10.09
CA VAL A 331 -14.81 9.71 -8.81
C VAL A 331 -15.62 10.78 -8.08
N ASN A 332 -15.93 10.55 -6.81
CA ASN A 332 -16.58 11.50 -5.92
C ASN A 332 -15.81 11.55 -4.60
N GLU A 333 -15.07 12.63 -4.36
CA GLU A 333 -14.21 12.79 -3.17
C GLU A 333 -13.27 11.58 -2.97
N ASN A 334 -13.62 10.69 -2.04
CA ASN A 334 -12.84 9.51 -1.64
C ASN A 334 -13.49 8.19 -2.08
N SER A 335 -14.38 8.22 -3.07
CA SER A 335 -15.02 7.03 -3.64
C SER A 335 -15.03 7.02 -5.17
N ILE A 336 -15.14 5.83 -5.76
CA ILE A 336 -15.56 5.64 -7.14
C ILE A 336 -16.97 5.06 -7.10
N ASN A 337 -17.92 5.81 -7.67
CA ASN A 337 -19.32 5.44 -7.74
C ASN A 337 -19.70 5.10 -9.17
N GLY A 338 -20.77 4.31 -9.31
CA GLY A 338 -21.25 4.02 -10.64
C GLY A 338 -22.34 2.98 -10.73
N GLU A 339 -22.63 2.66 -11.99
CA GLU A 339 -23.61 1.67 -12.40
C GLU A 339 -22.92 0.63 -13.27
N TYR A 340 -23.46 -0.58 -13.27
CA TYR A 340 -22.95 -1.65 -14.12
C TYR A 340 -24.09 -2.39 -14.84
N LEU A 341 -23.71 -3.01 -15.96
CA LEU A 341 -24.47 -4.00 -16.68
C LEU A 341 -23.57 -5.22 -16.90
N ALA A 342 -23.96 -6.36 -16.34
CA ALA A 342 -23.28 -7.63 -16.51
C ALA A 342 -24.15 -8.58 -17.32
N ILE A 343 -23.63 -9.08 -18.44
CA ILE A 343 -24.28 -10.08 -19.28
C ILE A 343 -23.42 -11.35 -19.23
N SER A 344 -24.02 -12.43 -18.77
CA SER A 344 -23.38 -13.75 -18.66
C SER A 344 -24.06 -14.73 -19.59
N LEU A 345 -23.28 -15.46 -20.38
CA LEU A 345 -23.75 -16.55 -21.23
C LEU A 345 -23.16 -17.85 -20.71
N TYR A 346 -24.02 -18.74 -20.24
CA TYR A 346 -23.69 -20.08 -19.77
C TYR A 346 -24.10 -21.10 -20.82
N LYS A 347 -23.25 -22.07 -21.13
CA LYS A 347 -23.50 -23.13 -22.11
C LYS A 347 -23.14 -24.48 -21.51
N ALA A 348 -24.01 -25.46 -21.68
CA ALA A 348 -23.76 -26.84 -21.31
C ALA A 348 -24.35 -27.79 -22.35
N ASP A 349 -23.58 -28.80 -22.74
CA ASP A 349 -24.06 -29.88 -23.61
C ASP A 349 -24.49 -31.07 -22.76
N ILE A 350 -25.80 -31.27 -22.64
CA ILE A 350 -26.35 -32.34 -21.81
C ILE A 350 -26.54 -33.60 -22.69
N PRO A 351 -25.89 -34.73 -22.34
CA PRO A 351 -26.04 -35.97 -23.09
C PRO A 351 -27.52 -36.36 -23.27
N LEU A 352 -27.91 -36.71 -24.50
CA LEU A 352 -29.29 -37.09 -24.88
C LEU A 352 -30.34 -35.97 -24.85
N MET A 353 -30.03 -34.79 -24.29
CA MET A 353 -30.93 -33.64 -24.28
C MET A 353 -30.49 -32.55 -25.27
N GLY A 354 -29.20 -32.44 -25.57
CA GLY A 354 -28.67 -31.45 -26.53
C GLY A 354 -28.12 -30.21 -25.82
N GLN A 355 -28.02 -29.11 -26.58
CA GLN A 355 -27.37 -27.89 -26.11
C GLN A 355 -28.32 -27.05 -25.26
N PHE A 356 -27.84 -26.68 -24.07
CA PHE A 356 -28.52 -25.81 -23.13
C PHE A 356 -27.74 -24.50 -22.98
N GLU A 357 -28.42 -23.37 -23.12
CA GLU A 357 -27.81 -22.05 -22.90
C GLU A 357 -28.65 -21.21 -21.95
N VAL A 358 -27.99 -20.48 -21.04
CA VAL A 358 -28.63 -19.48 -20.18
C VAL A 358 -27.96 -18.15 -20.40
N VAL A 359 -28.74 -17.15 -20.78
CA VAL A 359 -28.32 -15.75 -20.78
C VAL A 359 -28.82 -15.13 -19.49
N LEU A 360 -27.94 -14.58 -18.67
CA LEU A 360 -28.24 -13.85 -17.45
C LEU A 360 -27.79 -12.41 -17.59
N GLU A 361 -28.69 -11.48 -17.30
CA GLU A 361 -28.44 -10.05 -17.26
C GLU A 361 -28.61 -9.57 -15.82
N LEU A 362 -27.62 -8.83 -15.32
CA LEU A 362 -27.65 -8.18 -14.01
C LEU A 362 -27.36 -6.69 -14.18
N VAL A 363 -28.18 -5.85 -13.58
CA VAL A 363 -28.01 -4.40 -13.53
C VAL A 363 -27.91 -3.97 -12.08
N GLY A 364 -27.13 -2.93 -11.81
CA GLY A 364 -27.00 -2.44 -10.45
C GLY A 364 -26.02 -1.29 -10.30
N THR A 365 -25.70 -1.02 -9.04
CA THR A 365 -24.82 0.08 -8.63
C THR A 365 -23.68 -0.42 -7.76
N PHE A 366 -22.62 0.38 -7.68
CA PHE A 366 -21.52 0.14 -6.76
C PHE A 366 -20.99 1.44 -6.15
N ASP A 367 -20.39 1.29 -4.97
CA ASP A 367 -19.59 2.29 -4.29
C ASP A 367 -18.26 1.64 -3.89
N MET A 368 -17.15 2.25 -4.32
CA MET A 368 -15.79 1.79 -4.01
C MET A 368 -15.06 2.86 -3.22
N LEU A 369 -14.64 2.53 -2.00
CA LEU A 369 -13.92 3.44 -1.12
C LEU A 369 -12.43 3.46 -1.47
N LEU A 370 -11.87 4.65 -1.60
CA LEU A 370 -10.47 4.88 -1.92
C LEU A 370 -9.62 5.08 -0.67
N ASP A 371 -8.33 4.76 -0.80
CA ASP A 371 -7.26 5.06 0.16
C ASP A 371 -6.41 6.19 -0.42
N VAL A 372 -6.77 7.44 -0.10
CA VAL A 372 -6.22 8.69 -0.69
C VAL A 372 -5.26 9.37 0.28
#